data_AF-A0A962NMR9-F1
#
_entry.id   AF-A0A962NMR9-F1
#
_cell.length_a   1.000
_cell.length_b   1.000
_cell.length_c   1.000
_cell.angle_alpha   90.00
_cell.angle_beta   90.00
_cell.angle_gamma   90.00
#
_symmetry.space_group_name_H-M   'P 1'
#
loop_
_entity.id
_entity.type
_entity.pdbx_description
1 polymer ?
#
loop_
_entity_poly.entity_id
_entity_poly.type
_entity_poly.pdbx_seq_one_letter_code
_entity_poly.pdbx_strand_id
1 'polypeptide(L)'
;LATAYTMAMEYDKAIDAWRDAAKFSDAGELDYRLAQALANQDRHKEAIAAYEKALDKGLDEKYIADANFWLGISLMQIEQWDNAKEEFRLATKEKQWEKSARQYMKYVDGEKRRQAALKEMIEGA
;
A
#
# COMPACT_ATOMS: atom_id res chain seq x y z
N LEU A 1 24.84 8.79 -2.76
CA LEU A 1 24.03 9.87 -3.34
C LEU A 1 23.73 9.62 -4.83
N ALA A 2 24.73 9.39 -5.69
CA ALA A 2 24.52 9.09 -7.12
C ALA A 2 23.60 7.89 -7.38
N THR A 3 23.82 6.75 -6.71
CA THR A 3 22.98 5.54 -6.88
C THR A 3 21.52 5.77 -6.51
N ALA A 4 21.24 6.49 -5.42
CA ALA A 4 19.87 6.80 -5.01
C ALA A 4 19.15 7.71 -6.01
N TYR A 5 19.87 8.70 -6.59
CA TYR A 5 19.34 9.55 -7.66
C TYR A 5 19.07 8.76 -8.94
N THR A 6 19.97 7.86 -9.34
CA THR A 6 19.76 6.99 -10.49
C THR A 6 18.55 6.10 -10.29
N MET A 7 18.41 5.47 -9.11
CA MET A 7 17.25 4.63 -8.79
C MET A 7 15.95 5.43 -8.81
N ALA A 8 15.92 6.62 -8.21
CA ALA A 8 14.74 7.49 -8.24
C ALA A 8 14.31 7.83 -9.67
N MET A 9 15.27 8.20 -10.53
CA MET A 9 15.00 8.52 -11.94
C MET A 9 14.53 7.30 -12.75
N GLU A 10 15.05 6.12 -12.45
CA GLU A 10 14.58 4.86 -13.06
C GLU A 10 13.15 4.54 -12.62
N TYR A 11 12.81 4.76 -11.34
CA TYR A 11 11.44 4.62 -10.86
C TYR A 11 10.48 5.62 -11.53
N ASP A 12 10.86 6.88 -11.70
CA ASP A 12 10.02 7.89 -12.37
C ASP A 12 9.69 7.46 -13.81
N LYS A 13 10.70 7.05 -14.58
CA LYS A 13 10.49 6.57 -15.95
C LYS A 13 9.63 5.31 -16.01
N ALA A 14 9.83 4.40 -15.06
CA ALA A 14 9.06 3.18 -14.98
C ALA A 14 7.59 3.46 -14.60
N ILE A 15 7.35 4.40 -13.67
CA ILE A 15 6.01 4.87 -13.28
C ILE A 15 5.27 5.43 -14.50
N ASP A 16 5.91 6.28 -15.30
CA ASP A 16 5.28 6.84 -16.50
C ASP A 16 4.95 5.74 -17.52
N ALA A 17 5.90 4.85 -17.79
CA ALA A 17 5.71 3.74 -18.72
C ALA A 17 4.58 2.79 -18.27
N TRP A 18 4.55 2.40 -16.99
CA TRP A 18 3.49 1.55 -16.46
C TRP A 18 2.16 2.25 -16.41
N ARG A 19 2.12 3.54 -16.07
CA ARG A 19 0.89 4.35 -16.07
C ARG A 19 0.27 4.41 -17.46
N ASP A 20 1.07 4.57 -18.50
CA ASP A 20 0.57 4.56 -19.87
C ASP A 20 0.14 3.15 -20.31
N ALA A 21 0.94 2.13 -20.03
CA ALA A 21 0.60 0.76 -20.40
C ALA A 21 -0.66 0.25 -19.67
N ALA A 22 -0.84 0.60 -18.40
CA ALA A 22 -2.00 0.21 -17.59
C ALA A 22 -3.33 0.85 -18.05
N LYS A 23 -3.31 1.87 -18.92
CA LYS A 23 -4.52 2.42 -19.56
C LYS A 23 -5.11 1.46 -20.58
N PHE A 24 -4.30 0.59 -21.17
CA PHE A 24 -4.70 -0.31 -22.25
C PHE A 24 -4.74 -1.78 -21.82
N SER A 25 -4.42 -2.07 -20.55
CA SER A 25 -4.48 -3.42 -19.98
C SER A 25 -5.76 -3.61 -19.19
N ASP A 26 -6.47 -4.69 -19.49
CA ASP A 26 -7.62 -5.15 -18.70
C ASP A 26 -7.18 -5.96 -17.46
N ALA A 27 -5.93 -6.44 -17.42
CA ALA A 27 -5.36 -7.14 -16.28
C ALA A 27 -4.73 -6.17 -15.27
N GLY A 28 -4.88 -6.46 -13.98
CA GLY A 28 -4.39 -5.64 -12.88
C GLY A 28 -2.87 -5.67 -12.67
N GLU A 29 -2.12 -6.55 -13.33
CA GLU A 29 -0.69 -6.74 -13.06
C GLU A 29 0.14 -5.46 -13.30
N LEU A 30 -0.19 -4.68 -14.33
CA LEU A 30 0.50 -3.41 -14.60
C LEU A 30 0.17 -2.34 -13.56
N ASP A 31 -1.09 -2.28 -13.11
CA ASP A 31 -1.50 -1.39 -12.02
C ASP A 31 -0.82 -1.80 -10.69
N TYR A 32 -0.61 -3.10 -10.44
CA TYR A 32 0.14 -3.60 -9.28
C TYR A 32 1.62 -3.19 -9.31
N ARG A 33 2.30 -3.33 -10.46
CA ARG A 33 3.70 -2.90 -10.63
C ARG A 33 3.85 -1.39 -10.49
N LEU A 34 2.91 -0.63 -11.06
CA LEU A 34 2.83 0.81 -10.90
C LEU A 34 2.72 1.19 -9.41
N ALA A 35 1.84 0.50 -8.67
CA ALA A 35 1.64 0.75 -7.25
C ALA A 35 2.91 0.48 -6.42
N GLN A 36 3.62 -0.62 -6.68
CA GLN A 36 4.90 -0.92 -6.03
C GLN A 36 5.94 0.18 -6.25
N ALA A 37 6.04 0.69 -7.47
CA ALA A 37 6.98 1.75 -7.81
C ALA A 37 6.64 3.09 -7.14
N LEU A 38 5.34 3.43 -7.11
CA LEU A 38 4.85 4.61 -6.40
C LEU A 38 5.12 4.52 -4.90
N ALA A 39 4.87 3.36 -4.28
CA ALA A 39 5.15 3.13 -2.87
C ALA A 39 6.65 3.25 -2.55
N ASN A 40 7.53 2.74 -3.41
CA ASN A 40 8.98 2.87 -3.27
C ASN A 40 9.49 4.32 -3.37
N GLN A 41 8.69 5.23 -3.95
CA GLN A 41 8.96 6.67 -3.99
C GLN A 41 8.21 7.45 -2.90
N ASP A 42 7.66 6.78 -1.89
CA ASP A 42 6.82 7.37 -0.83
C ASP A 42 5.56 8.08 -1.34
N ARG A 43 5.13 7.80 -2.57
CA ARG A 43 3.91 8.34 -3.20
C ARG A 43 2.69 7.51 -2.82
N HIS A 44 2.48 7.33 -1.51
CA HIS A 44 1.53 6.37 -0.94
C HIS A 44 0.08 6.60 -1.38
N LYS A 45 -0.35 7.86 -1.55
CA LYS A 45 -1.71 8.16 -2.07
C LYS A 45 -1.93 7.64 -3.49
N GLU A 46 -0.94 7.78 -4.37
CA GLU A 46 -1.03 7.27 -5.73
C GLU A 46 -0.87 5.75 -5.76
N ALA A 47 -0.02 5.20 -4.89
CA ALA A 47 0.15 3.75 -4.74
C ALA A 47 -1.16 3.07 -4.34
N ILE A 48 -1.90 3.65 -3.39
CA ILE A 48 -3.22 3.14 -2.96
C ILE A 48 -4.17 3.02 -4.14
N ALA A 49 -4.36 4.10 -4.91
CA ALA A 49 -5.25 4.09 -6.07
C ALA A 49 -4.84 3.05 -7.13
N ALA A 50 -3.53 2.85 -7.32
CA ALA A 50 -3.03 1.85 -8.26
C ALA A 50 -3.21 0.41 -7.73
N TYR A 51 -3.03 0.16 -6.43
CA TYR A 51 -3.30 -1.15 -5.82
C TYR A 51 -4.78 -1.52 -5.87
N GLU A 52 -5.67 -0.58 -5.52
CA GLU A 52 -7.13 -0.78 -5.59
C GLU A 52 -7.54 -1.11 -7.03
N LYS A 53 -7.07 -0.33 -8.01
CA LYS A 53 -7.33 -0.59 -9.42
C LYS A 53 -6.78 -1.94 -9.90
N ALA A 54 -5.63 -2.36 -9.39
CA ALA A 54 -5.06 -3.67 -9.69
C ALA A 54 -5.97 -4.80 -9.21
N LEU A 55 -6.46 -4.70 -7.97
CA LEU A 55 -7.40 -5.66 -7.38
C LEU A 55 -8.74 -5.67 -8.13
N ASP A 56 -9.27 -4.51 -8.49
CA ASP A 56 -10.55 -4.36 -9.22
C ASP A 56 -10.50 -4.96 -10.63
N LYS A 57 -9.40 -4.76 -11.35
CA LYS A 57 -9.18 -5.36 -12.68
C LYS A 57 -8.89 -6.86 -12.63
N GLY A 58 -8.66 -7.40 -11.45
CA GLY A 58 -8.28 -8.78 -11.24
C GLY A 58 -6.77 -8.97 -11.32
N LEU A 59 -6.27 -9.71 -10.33
CA LEU A 59 -4.91 -10.21 -10.25
C LEU A 59 -4.94 -11.74 -10.21
N ASP A 60 -3.85 -12.35 -10.66
CA ASP A 60 -3.59 -13.75 -10.33
C ASP A 60 -3.68 -13.95 -8.82
N GLU A 61 -4.28 -15.07 -8.38
CA GLU A 61 -4.54 -15.37 -6.98
C GLU A 61 -3.30 -15.22 -6.08
N LYS A 62 -2.13 -15.63 -6.61
CA LYS A 62 -0.83 -15.50 -5.94
C LYS A 62 -0.43 -14.06 -5.58
N TYR A 63 -0.92 -13.06 -6.32
CA TYR A 63 -0.59 -11.64 -6.10
C TYR A 63 -1.65 -10.90 -5.29
N ILE A 64 -2.84 -11.46 -5.09
CA ILE A 64 -3.93 -10.79 -4.36
C ILE A 64 -3.47 -10.50 -2.92
N ALA A 65 -2.94 -11.50 -2.21
CA ALA A 65 -2.49 -11.29 -0.83
C ALA A 65 -1.30 -10.33 -0.74
N ASP A 66 -0.38 -10.35 -1.71
CA ASP A 66 0.73 -9.39 -1.80
C ASP A 66 0.19 -7.96 -1.97
N ALA A 67 -0.76 -7.77 -2.89
CA ALA A 67 -1.38 -6.47 -3.16
C ALA A 67 -2.10 -5.92 -1.92
N ASN A 68 -2.93 -6.72 -1.25
CA ASN A 68 -3.58 -6.29 0.01
C ASN A 68 -2.54 -5.97 1.09
N PHE A 69 -1.45 -6.74 1.21
CA PHE A 69 -0.41 -6.46 2.20
C PHE A 69 0.25 -5.10 1.95
N TRP A 70 0.69 -4.83 0.72
CA TRP A 70 1.37 -3.58 0.39
C TRP A 70 0.42 -2.37 0.33
N LEU A 71 -0.84 -2.58 -0.04
CA LEU A 71 -1.91 -1.58 0.11
C LEU A 71 -2.09 -1.21 1.59
N GLY A 72 -2.13 -2.20 2.49
CA GLY A 72 -2.18 -1.98 3.93
C GLY A 72 -0.99 -1.16 4.45
N ILE A 73 0.23 -1.43 3.97
CA ILE A 73 1.41 -0.61 4.29
C ILE A 73 1.24 0.82 3.80
N SER A 74 0.79 1.01 2.55
CA SER A 74 0.62 2.35 1.97
C SER A 74 -0.44 3.17 2.70
N LEU A 75 -1.56 2.54 3.11
CA LEU A 75 -2.61 3.16 3.93
C LEU A 75 -2.09 3.55 5.31
N MET A 76 -1.26 2.71 5.92
CA MET A 76 -0.62 2.98 7.21
C MET A 76 0.30 4.21 7.15
N GLN A 77 1.04 4.39 6.06
CA GLN A 77 1.94 5.54 5.86
C GLN A 77 1.21 6.89 5.75
N ILE A 78 -0.09 6.87 5.43
CA ILE A 78 -0.95 8.06 5.41
C ILE A 78 -1.99 8.06 6.53
N GLU A 79 -1.74 7.29 7.58
CA GLU A 79 -2.55 7.21 8.81
C GLU A 79 -4.02 6.77 8.60
N GLN A 80 -4.31 6.08 7.50
CA GLN A 80 -5.62 5.45 7.28
C GLN A 80 -5.72 4.10 8.01
N TRP A 81 -5.72 4.16 9.35
CA TRP A 81 -5.59 2.99 10.22
C TRP A 81 -6.65 1.91 10.00
N ASP A 82 -7.92 2.29 9.87
CA ASP A 82 -9.01 1.31 9.73
C ASP A 82 -8.94 0.54 8.41
N ASN A 83 -8.69 1.26 7.31
CA ASN A 83 -8.50 0.65 6.00
C ASN A 83 -7.23 -0.22 6.00
N ALA A 84 -6.12 0.26 6.55
CA ALA A 84 -4.88 -0.51 6.63
C ALA A 84 -5.08 -1.85 7.37
N LYS A 85 -5.82 -1.84 8.48
CA LYS A 85 -6.12 -3.05 9.27
C LYS A 85 -6.94 -4.06 8.47
N GLU A 86 -7.92 -3.59 7.70
CA GLU A 86 -8.75 -4.47 6.87
C GLU A 86 -7.94 -5.14 5.75
N GLU A 87 -7.06 -4.38 5.11
CA GLU A 87 -6.17 -4.89 4.07
C GLU A 87 -5.17 -5.93 4.61
N PHE A 88 -4.60 -5.68 5.80
CA PHE A 88 -3.78 -6.68 6.47
C PHE A 88 -4.58 -7.95 6.81
N ARG A 89 -5.85 -7.82 7.23
CA ARG A 89 -6.71 -8.97 7.48
C ARG A 89 -6.90 -9.80 6.21
N LEU A 90 -7.12 -9.17 5.06
CA LEU A 90 -7.21 -9.86 3.76
C LEU A 90 -5.91 -10.58 3.41
N ALA A 91 -4.75 -9.96 3.66
CA ALA A 91 -3.44 -10.56 3.41
C ALA A 91 -3.16 -11.81 4.27
N THR A 92 -3.77 -11.93 5.47
CA THR A 92 -3.57 -13.11 6.34
C THR A 92 -4.04 -14.44 5.75
N LYS A 93 -4.81 -14.42 4.66
CA LYS A 93 -5.23 -15.64 3.95
C LYS A 93 -4.03 -16.44 3.43
N GLU A 94 -2.92 -15.76 3.12
CA GLU A 94 -1.69 -16.41 2.67
C GLU A 94 -0.67 -16.55 3.81
N LYS A 95 -0.14 -17.77 3.96
CA LYS A 95 0.80 -18.12 5.05
C LYS A 95 2.04 -17.24 5.09
N GLN A 96 2.52 -16.79 3.93
CA GLN A 96 3.71 -15.94 3.84
C GLN A 96 3.51 -14.57 4.50
N TRP A 97 2.28 -14.03 4.50
CA TRP A 97 1.97 -12.72 5.09
C TRP A 97 1.35 -12.82 6.48
N GLU A 98 0.80 -13.97 6.85
CA GLU A 98 0.03 -14.21 8.06
C GLU A 98 0.67 -13.64 9.34
N LYS A 99 1.97 -13.90 9.54
CA LYS A 99 2.71 -13.42 10.71
C LYS A 99 2.92 -11.90 10.66
N SER A 100 3.39 -11.39 9.52
CA SER A 100 3.71 -9.96 9.34
C SER A 100 2.45 -9.10 9.42
N ALA A 101 1.40 -9.47 8.70
CA ALA A 101 0.11 -8.78 8.68
C ALA A 101 -0.48 -8.67 10.10
N ARG A 102 -0.45 -9.74 10.89
CA ARG A 102 -0.90 -9.68 12.30
C ARG A 102 -0.06 -8.75 13.17
N GLN A 103 1.23 -8.62 12.92
CA GLN A 103 2.07 -7.66 13.64
C GLN A 103 1.68 -6.23 13.27
N TYR A 104 1.49 -5.94 11.99
CA TYR A 104 1.02 -4.63 11.54
C TYR A 104 -0.37 -4.29 12.07
N MET A 105 -1.32 -5.23 12.10
CA MET A 105 -2.64 -5.01 12.70
C MET A 105 -2.54 -4.59 14.17
N LYS A 106 -1.64 -5.22 14.96
CA LYS A 106 -1.40 -4.82 16.35
C LYS A 106 -0.80 -3.42 16.47
N TYR A 107 0.12 -3.08 15.59
CA TYR A 107 0.73 -1.76 15.52
C TYR A 107 -0.31 -0.69 15.20
N VAL A 108 -1.10 -0.90 14.14
CA VAL A 108 -2.20 -0.02 13.70
C VAL A 108 -3.21 0.21 14.83
N ASP A 109 -3.59 -0.84 15.56
CA ASP A 109 -4.48 -0.73 16.74
C ASP A 109 -3.88 0.13 17.86
N GLY A 110 -2.56 0.06 18.05
CA GLY A 110 -1.83 0.89 18.99
C GLY A 110 -1.85 2.36 18.60
N GLU A 111 -1.53 2.66 17.34
CA GLU A 111 -1.47 4.02 16.84
C GLU A 111 -2.85 4.70 16.82
N LYS A 112 -3.89 3.95 16.43
CA LYS A 112 -5.28 4.45 16.51
C LYS A 112 -5.67 4.85 17.94
N ARG A 113 -5.34 4.03 18.95
CA ARG A 113 -5.60 4.36 20.36
C ARG A 113 -4.81 5.58 20.81
N ARG A 114 -3.54 5.67 20.41
CA ARG A 114 -2.68 6.82 20.72
C ARG A 114 -3.26 8.11 20.15
N GLN A 115 -3.69 8.10 18.89
CA GLN A 115 -4.30 9.27 18.25
C GLN A 115 -5.62 9.69 18.92
N ALA A 116 -6.46 8.73 19.30
CA ALA A 116 -7.69 9.02 20.04
C ALA A 116 -7.40 9.69 21.39
N ALA A 117 -6.45 9.15 22.16
CA ALA A 117 -6.05 9.74 23.44
C ALA A 117 -5.46 11.15 23.28
N LEU A 118 -4.62 11.39 22.27
CA LEU A 118 -4.07 12.72 21.97
C LEU A 118 -5.18 13.72 21.62
N LYS A 119 -6.17 13.28 20.83
CA LYS A 119 -7.32 14.11 20.46
C LYS A 119 -8.16 14.48 21.68
N GLU A 120 -8.47 13.53 22.55
CA GLU A 120 -9.20 13.79 23.80
C GLU A 120 -8.45 14.77 24.71
N MET A 121 -7.12 14.67 24.80
CA MET A 121 -6.31 15.61 25.59
C MET A 121 -6.32 17.03 25.05
N ILE A 122 -6.36 17.19 23.72
CA ILE A 122 -6.39 18.52 23.07
C ILE A 122 -7.79 19.13 23.17
N GLU A 123 -8.85 18.33 22.99
CA GLU A 123 -10.24 18.81 23.02
C GLU A 123 -10.78 19.01 24.43
N GLY A 124 -10.20 18.33 25.44
CA GLY A 124 -10.53 18.48 26.85
C GLY A 124 -9.75 19.57 27.59
N ALA A 125 -8.81 20.25 26.94
CA ALA A 125 -7.99 21.35 27.47
C ALA A 125 -8.52 22.72 27.03
#